data_AF-A0A963J242-F1
#
_entry.id   AF-A0A963J242-F1
#
_cell.length_a   1.000
_cell.length_b   1.000
_cell.length_c   1.000
_cell.angle_alpha   90.00
_cell.angle_beta   90.00
_cell.angle_gamma   90.00
#
_symmetry.space_group_name_H-M   'P 1'
#
loop_
_entity.id
_entity.type
_entity.pdbx_description
1 polymer ?
#
loop_
_entity_poly.entity_id
_entity_poly.type
_entity_poly.pdbx_seq_one_letter_code
_entity_poly.pdbx_strand_id
1 'polypeptide(L)'
;AFDPKSGLGAYCAMESFEGSLNGKRGAFNFIHSAATSGKDRTQEFFSIVEGSGTEDLRAIKGSGGMRIDADGTHHIWFDVDGLS
;
A
#
# COMPACT_ATOMS: atom_id res chain seq x y z
N ALA A 1 1.80 -7.79 17.07
CA ALA A 1 2.93 -6.93 16.65
C ALA A 1 4.06 -7.82 16.16
N PHE A 2 4.93 -7.32 15.25
CA PHE A 2 6.05 -8.05 14.68
C PHE A 2 7.23 -8.17 15.66
N ASP A 3 7.85 -9.35 15.75
CA ASP A 3 9.07 -9.62 16.49
C ASP A 3 10.23 -9.95 15.52
N PRO A 4 11.24 -9.07 15.41
CA PRO A 4 12.40 -9.31 14.54
C PRO A 4 13.23 -10.55 14.90
N LYS A 5 13.20 -11.03 16.15
CA LYS A 5 13.99 -12.21 16.55
C LYS A 5 13.38 -13.51 16.04
N SER A 6 12.06 -13.66 16.19
CA SER A 6 11.35 -14.86 15.72
C SER A 6 10.86 -14.74 14.28
N GLY A 7 10.80 -13.53 13.72
CA GLY A 7 10.22 -13.28 12.40
C GLY A 7 8.69 -13.42 12.37
N LEU A 8 8.04 -13.47 13.54
CA LEU A 8 6.60 -13.68 13.67
C LEU A 8 5.86 -12.38 13.93
N GLY A 9 4.62 -12.32 13.48
CA GLY A 9 3.67 -11.29 13.89
C GLY A 9 3.15 -10.48 12.73
N ALA A 10 2.75 -9.24 13.02
CA ALA A 10 2.05 -8.40 12.06
C ALA A 10 2.50 -6.95 12.18
N TYR A 11 2.38 -6.23 11.08
CA TYR A 11 2.57 -4.78 11.01
C TYR A 11 1.30 -4.11 10.47
N CYS A 12 1.16 -2.82 10.76
CA CYS A 12 0.26 -1.91 10.08
C CYS A 12 1.04 -0.63 9.80
N ALA A 13 0.91 -0.07 8.61
CA ALA A 13 1.57 1.16 8.22
C ALA A 13 0.60 2.07 7.45
N MET A 14 0.92 3.36 7.47
CA MET A 14 0.34 4.39 6.62
C MET A 14 1.48 5.06 5.87
N GLU A 15 1.33 5.20 4.56
CA GLU A 15 2.32 5.80 3.69
C GLU A 15 1.72 6.98 2.93
N SER A 16 2.57 7.93 2.55
CA SER A 16 2.22 9.05 1.69
C SER A 16 2.93 8.91 0.35
N PHE A 17 2.17 8.99 -0.73
CA PHE A 17 2.68 9.04 -2.10
C PHE A 17 2.52 10.45 -2.63
N GLU A 18 3.57 10.97 -3.27
CA GLU A 18 3.53 12.18 -4.08
C GLU A 18 4.19 11.88 -5.43
N GLY A 19 3.48 12.14 -6.53
CA GLY A 19 3.98 11.82 -7.85
C GLY A 19 2.91 11.90 -8.92
N SER A 20 2.99 10.97 -9.88
CA SER A 20 2.03 10.86 -10.97
C SER A 20 1.51 9.43 -11.10
N LEU A 21 0.19 9.29 -11.20
CA LEU A 21 -0.49 8.03 -11.49
C LEU A 21 -1.36 8.21 -12.74
N ASN A 22 -1.21 7.34 -13.75
CA ASN A 22 -1.87 7.48 -15.06
C ASN A 22 -1.74 8.90 -15.66
N GLY A 23 -0.58 9.54 -15.49
CA GLY A 23 -0.32 10.91 -15.98
C GLY A 23 -0.98 12.04 -15.18
N LYS A 24 -1.72 11.74 -14.11
CA LYS A 24 -2.32 12.72 -13.19
C LYS A 24 -1.37 12.98 -12.02
N ARG A 25 -1.02 14.24 -11.80
CA ARG A 25 -0.16 14.64 -10.67
C ARG A 25 -0.96 14.85 -9.39
N GLY A 26 -0.32 14.56 -8.28
CA GLY A 26 -0.84 14.86 -6.96
C GLY A 26 -0.22 13.96 -5.91
N ALA A 27 -0.86 13.95 -4.75
CA ALA A 27 -0.51 13.11 -3.63
C ALA A 27 -1.74 12.39 -3.08
N PHE A 28 -1.53 11.30 -2.37
CA PHE A 28 -2.54 10.61 -1.57
C PHE A 28 -1.86 9.73 -0.52
N ASN A 29 -2.61 9.30 0.48
CA ASN A 29 -2.14 8.36 1.49
C ASN A 29 -2.80 6.99 1.29
N PHE A 30 -2.10 5.94 1.68
CA PHE A 30 -2.67 4.59 1.74
C PHE A 30 -2.25 3.89 3.02
N ILE A 31 -3.09 2.98 3.50
CA ILE A 31 -2.84 2.14 4.66
C ILE A 31 -2.69 0.70 4.23
N HIS A 32 -1.77 -0.01 4.85
CA HIS A 32 -1.57 -1.42 4.59
C HIS A 32 -1.15 -2.20 5.84
N SER A 33 -1.44 -3.50 5.85
CA SER A 33 -1.01 -4.41 6.89
C SER A 33 -0.75 -5.79 6.31
N ALA A 34 0.05 -6.58 7.02
CA ALA A 34 0.13 -8.01 6.81
C ALA A 34 0.65 -8.70 8.08
N ALA A 35 0.46 -10.02 8.13
CA ALA A 35 0.99 -10.92 9.12
C ALA A 35 1.92 -11.97 8.49
N THR A 36 2.81 -12.53 9.30
CA THR A 36 3.70 -13.63 8.92
C THR A 36 3.90 -14.62 10.06
N SER A 37 3.99 -15.90 9.72
CA SER A 37 4.48 -17.00 10.54
C SER A 37 5.99 -17.26 10.34
N GLY A 38 6.70 -16.30 9.73
CA GLY A 38 8.14 -16.33 9.47
C GLY A 38 8.51 -16.86 8.08
N LYS A 39 7.56 -17.44 7.35
CA LYS A 39 7.77 -17.98 5.99
C LYS A 39 6.69 -17.60 4.99
N ASP A 40 5.57 -17.07 5.47
CA ASP A 40 4.42 -16.68 4.67
C ASP A 40 4.16 -15.17 4.79
N ARG A 41 3.23 -14.69 3.97
CA ARG A 41 2.63 -13.37 4.08
C ARG A 41 1.12 -13.57 3.96
N THR A 42 0.39 -13.16 4.99
CA THR A 42 -1.04 -13.44 5.14
C THR A 42 -1.75 -12.23 5.73
N GLN A 43 -3.08 -12.28 5.82
CA GLN A 43 -3.90 -11.23 6.45
C GLN A 43 -3.61 -9.84 5.87
N GLU A 44 -3.47 -9.79 4.55
CA GLU A 44 -3.13 -8.56 3.86
C GLU A 44 -4.34 -7.62 3.81
N PHE A 45 -4.09 -6.36 4.09
CA PHE A 45 -5.03 -5.28 3.88
C PHE A 45 -4.30 -4.15 3.17
N PHE A 46 -4.99 -3.49 2.24
CA PHE A 46 -4.48 -2.33 1.52
C PHE A 46 -5.66 -1.45 1.10
N SER A 47 -5.58 -0.15 1.41
CA SER A 47 -6.64 0.80 1.06
C SER A 47 -6.07 2.20 0.89
N ILE A 48 -6.49 2.89 -0.18
CA ILE A 48 -6.26 4.33 -0.32
C ILE A 48 -7.13 5.06 0.71
N VAL A 49 -6.53 5.94 1.49
CA VAL A 49 -7.23 6.69 2.54
C VAL A 49 -8.19 7.68 1.89
N GLU A 50 -9.48 7.54 2.17
CA GLU A 50 -10.52 8.39 1.61
C GLU A 50 -10.25 9.88 1.89
N GLY A 51 -10.39 10.70 0.85
CA GLY A 51 -10.22 12.16 0.95
C GLY A 51 -8.77 12.64 1.11
N SER A 52 -7.78 11.74 1.10
CA SER A 52 -6.36 12.12 1.19
C SER A 52 -5.77 12.68 -0.11
N GLY A 53 -6.48 12.52 -1.23
CA GLY A 53 -6.05 12.95 -2.55
C GLY A 53 -5.86 14.47 -2.68
N THR A 54 -4.83 14.87 -3.44
CA THR A 54 -4.57 16.27 -3.80
C THR A 54 -4.52 16.46 -5.32
N GLU A 55 -4.58 17.72 -5.77
CA GLU A 55 -4.49 18.10 -7.19
C GLU A 55 -5.41 17.25 -8.11
N ASP A 56 -4.87 16.67 -9.18
CA ASP A 56 -5.62 15.85 -10.13
C ASP A 56 -6.05 14.49 -9.52
N LEU A 57 -5.50 14.14 -8.37
CA LEU A 57 -5.82 12.93 -7.61
C LEU A 57 -6.82 13.20 -6.46
N ARG A 58 -7.44 14.38 -6.37
CA ARG A 58 -8.37 14.73 -5.26
C ARG A 58 -9.52 13.75 -5.06
N ALA A 59 -10.00 13.13 -6.15
CA ALA A 59 -11.09 12.17 -6.12
C ALA A 59 -10.64 10.70 -6.10
N ILE A 60 -9.34 10.44 -5.90
CA ILE A 60 -8.79 9.08 -5.91
C ILE A 60 -9.43 8.21 -4.84
N LYS A 61 -9.80 7.01 -5.24
CA LYS A 61 -10.35 5.94 -4.40
C LYS A 61 -9.84 4.62 -4.93
N GLY A 62 -9.73 3.64 -4.04
CA GLY A 62 -9.36 2.30 -4.43
C GLY A 62 -8.61 1.54 -3.36
N SER A 63 -8.06 0.42 -3.79
CA SER A 63 -7.23 -0.47 -3.00
C SER A 63 -5.94 -0.75 -3.76
N GLY A 64 -5.38 -1.94 -3.58
CA GLY A 64 -4.14 -2.35 -4.19
C GLY A 64 -3.54 -3.48 -3.39
N GLY A 65 -2.22 -3.55 -3.43
CA GLY A 65 -1.48 -4.50 -2.63
C GLY A 65 0.02 -4.28 -2.73
N MET A 66 0.75 -5.17 -2.07
CA MET A 66 2.19 -5.18 -2.09
C MET A 66 2.71 -6.60 -2.17
N ARG A 67 3.77 -6.81 -2.94
CA ARG A 67 4.48 -8.08 -3.05
C ARG A 67 5.98 -7.82 -2.98
N ILE A 68 6.71 -8.77 -2.41
CA ILE A 68 8.17 -8.72 -2.35
C ILE A 68 8.71 -9.83 -3.26
N ASP A 69 9.58 -9.47 -4.19
CA ASP A 69 10.30 -10.44 -5.04
C ASP A 69 11.36 -11.19 -4.25
N ALA A 70 11.85 -12.30 -4.82
CA ALA A 70 12.90 -13.10 -4.19
C ALA A 70 14.23 -12.34 -4.00
N ASP A 71 14.46 -11.28 -4.78
CA ASP A 71 15.63 -10.40 -4.66
C ASP A 71 15.45 -9.27 -3.63
N GLY A 72 14.29 -9.21 -2.96
CA GLY A 72 13.94 -8.17 -2.00
C GLY A 72 13.29 -6.93 -2.62
N THR A 73 13.01 -6.90 -3.92
CA THR A 73 12.31 -5.77 -4.56
C THR A 73 10.86 -5.71 -4.08
N HIS A 74 10.45 -4.56 -3.55
CA HIS A 74 9.05 -4.30 -3.21
C HIS A 74 8.30 -3.78 -4.43
N HIS A 75 7.17 -4.42 -4.73
CA HIS A 75 6.19 -3.96 -5.71
C HIS A 75 4.94 -3.49 -4.98
N ILE A 76 4.52 -2.27 -5.25
CA ILE A 76 3.24 -1.71 -4.81
C ILE A 76 2.42 -1.44 -6.07
N TRP A 77 1.14 -1.81 -6.05
CA TRP A 77 0.20 -1.46 -7.10
C TRP A 77 -1.05 -0.85 -6.49
N PHE A 78 -1.75 -0.05 -7.29
CA PHE A 78 -3.00 0.59 -6.93
C PHE A 78 -4.09 0.16 -7.89
N ASP A 79 -5.18 -0.35 -7.34
CA ASP A 79 -6.41 -0.67 -8.06
C ASP A 79 -7.37 0.49 -7.87
N VAL A 80 -7.35 1.44 -8.82
CA VAL A 80 -8.03 2.74 -8.70
C VAL A 80 -9.32 2.84 -9.51
N ASP A 81 -10.33 3.47 -8.90
CA ASP A 81 -11.61 3.75 -9.55
C ASP A 81 -11.57 5.10 -10.27
N GLY A 82 -12.13 5.17 -11.49
CA GLY A 82 -12.43 6.44 -12.16
C GLY A 82 -11.22 7.27 -12.60
N LEU A 83 -10.01 6.71 -12.56
CA LEU A 83 -8.75 7.30 -13.03
C LEU A 83 -8.38 6.77 -14.43
N SER A 84 -9.26 7.05 -15.40
CA SER A 84 -9.04 6.83 -16.85
C SER A 84 -8.45 8.06 -17.53
#